data_AF-M1AZ71-F1
#
_entry.id   AF-M1AZ71-F1
#
_cell.length_a   1.000
_cell.length_b   1.000
_cell.length_c   1.000
_cell.angle_alpha   90.00
_cell.angle_beta   90.00
_cell.angle_gamma   90.00
#
_symmetry.space_group_name_H-M   'P 1'
#
loop_
_entity.id
_entity.type
_entity.pdbx_description
1 polymer ?
#
loop_
_entity_poly.entity_id
_entity_poly.type
_entity_poly.pdbx_seq_one_letter_code
_entity_poly.pdbx_strand_id
1 'polypeptide(L)'
;MISINNAAYLANQGLGVIAVVVEALRNTGYNNQTAKKVMIQSKDSSVLKEFEKSRYELVYMIDDNIRDIESSTISEIKSFASSVILTKNSVFRSEDDFLVGKTDVVQKLHSSNLSVYVQRFNNEFVSQAWDFFPDSSVEINNYIVVAGIDGVITDFPRTAATYRRNRCLGYKHRPLYFSPVETGGFLQFMARQLLPPAETPNPILSKSDVVEPPLPPVAKITPAGNESTTDASPIGQSSVVAGILTCCLTILLADLVIF
;
A
#
# COMPACT_ATOMS: atom_id res chain seq x y z
N MET A 1 -6.33 -9.33 7.52
CA MET A 1 -6.61 -8.66 6.24
C MET A 1 -6.06 -9.53 5.14
N ILE A 2 -6.79 -9.71 4.06
CA ILE A 2 -6.34 -10.44 2.86
C ILE A 2 -6.28 -9.42 1.74
N SER A 3 -5.11 -9.27 1.14
CA SER A 3 -4.88 -8.38 0.00
C SER A 3 -5.02 -9.17 -1.30
N ILE A 4 -5.84 -8.68 -2.23
CA ILE A 4 -5.99 -9.25 -3.56
C ILE A 4 -5.54 -8.17 -4.54
N ASN A 5 -4.44 -8.42 -5.25
CA ASN A 5 -3.88 -7.48 -6.22
C ASN A 5 -3.71 -8.16 -7.58
N ASN A 6 -3.80 -7.38 -8.65
CA ASN A 6 -3.54 -7.83 -10.03
C ASN A 6 -4.47 -8.95 -10.48
N ALA A 7 -5.71 -8.98 -9.98
CA ALA A 7 -6.66 -10.06 -10.25
C ALA A 7 -6.98 -10.20 -11.76
N ALA A 8 -7.19 -9.08 -12.46
CA ALA A 8 -7.45 -9.08 -13.89
C ALA A 8 -6.27 -9.65 -14.70
N TYR A 9 -5.05 -9.27 -14.34
CA TYR A 9 -3.84 -9.81 -14.96
C TYR A 9 -3.74 -11.33 -14.73
N LEU A 10 -3.93 -11.78 -13.48
CA LEU A 10 -3.84 -13.20 -13.13
C LEU A 10 -4.94 -14.03 -13.79
N ALA A 11 -6.16 -13.50 -13.94
CA ALA A 11 -7.23 -14.16 -14.68
C ALA A 11 -6.85 -14.40 -16.14
N ASN A 12 -6.19 -13.44 -16.81
CA ASN A 12 -5.66 -13.63 -18.16
C ASN A 12 -4.53 -14.66 -18.22
N GLN A 13 -3.81 -14.90 -17.11
CA GLN A 13 -2.84 -15.98 -16.96
C GLN A 13 -3.48 -17.31 -16.51
N GLY A 14 -4.80 -17.44 -16.56
CA GLY A 14 -5.52 -18.65 -16.16
C GLY A 14 -5.58 -18.89 -14.64
N LEU A 15 -5.24 -17.88 -13.84
CA LEU A 15 -5.22 -17.93 -12.38
C LEU A 15 -6.39 -17.13 -11.79
N GLY A 16 -7.45 -17.83 -11.40
CA GLY A 16 -8.63 -17.24 -10.77
C GLY A 16 -8.45 -17.00 -9.26
N VAL A 17 -7.70 -15.97 -8.87
CA VAL A 17 -7.40 -15.69 -7.45
C VAL A 17 -8.64 -15.48 -6.59
N ILE A 18 -9.66 -14.80 -7.11
CA ILE A 18 -10.90 -14.51 -6.37
C ILE A 18 -11.59 -15.80 -5.93
N ALA A 19 -11.77 -16.74 -6.87
CA ALA A 19 -12.38 -18.03 -6.56
C ALA A 19 -11.58 -18.82 -5.52
N VAL A 20 -10.24 -18.78 -5.62
CA VAL A 20 -9.34 -19.44 -4.65
C VAL A 20 -9.50 -18.84 -3.26
N VAL A 21 -9.56 -17.50 -3.14
CA VAL A 21 -9.73 -16.83 -1.85
C VAL A 21 -11.10 -17.12 -1.23
N VAL A 22 -12.17 -17.06 -2.04
CA VAL A 22 -13.54 -17.39 -1.59
C VAL A 22 -13.61 -18.82 -1.07
N GLU A 23 -13.03 -19.76 -1.81
CA GLU A 23 -13.01 -21.18 -1.43
C GLU A 23 -12.18 -21.43 -0.17
N ALA A 24 -11.02 -20.80 -0.04
CA ALA A 24 -10.18 -20.89 1.14
C ALA A 24 -10.91 -20.36 2.40
N LEU A 25 -11.59 -19.21 2.28
CA LEU A 25 -12.37 -18.63 3.37
C LEU A 25 -13.58 -19.48 3.75
N ARG A 26 -14.24 -20.10 2.76
CA ARG A 26 -15.34 -21.04 2.97
C ARG A 26 -14.88 -22.27 3.76
N ASN A 27 -13.79 -22.90 3.33
CA ASN A 27 -13.25 -24.13 3.93
C ASN A 27 -12.73 -23.94 5.35
N THR A 28 -12.30 -22.71 5.67
CA THR A 28 -11.84 -22.34 7.01
C THR A 28 -12.97 -21.84 7.92
N GLY A 29 -14.21 -21.75 7.42
CA GLY A 29 -15.39 -21.37 8.19
C GLY A 29 -15.54 -19.86 8.43
N TYR A 30 -14.66 -19.03 7.86
CA TYR A 30 -14.69 -17.57 8.04
C TYR A 30 -15.90 -16.89 7.39
N ASN A 31 -16.66 -17.58 6.53
CA ASN A 31 -17.89 -17.07 5.94
C ASN A 31 -19.05 -17.02 6.95
N ASN A 32 -19.00 -17.90 7.97
CA ASN A 32 -20.08 -18.12 8.92
C ASN A 32 -19.73 -17.62 10.34
N GLN A 33 -18.45 -17.60 10.70
CA GLN A 33 -18.01 -17.21 12.03
C GLN A 33 -18.03 -15.68 12.23
N THR A 34 -18.62 -15.21 13.33
CA THR A 34 -18.72 -13.78 13.67
C THR A 34 -17.64 -13.27 14.62
N ALA A 35 -16.87 -14.17 15.24
CA ALA A 35 -15.90 -13.82 16.27
C ALA A 35 -14.65 -13.10 15.75
N LYS A 36 -14.32 -13.24 14.46
CA LYS A 36 -13.14 -12.64 13.83
C LYS A 36 -13.56 -11.82 12.62
N LYS A 37 -13.19 -10.54 12.61
CA LYS A 37 -13.40 -9.65 11.48
C LYS A 37 -12.43 -10.02 10.35
N VAL A 38 -12.94 -10.33 9.17
CA VAL A 38 -12.15 -10.52 7.95
C VAL A 38 -12.28 -9.26 7.11
N MET A 39 -11.13 -8.75 6.67
CA MET A 39 -11.01 -7.60 5.78
C MET A 39 -10.46 -8.08 4.43
N ILE A 40 -11.17 -7.80 3.35
CA ILE A 40 -10.69 -8.00 1.98
C ILE A 40 -10.27 -6.64 1.43
N GLN A 41 -9.01 -6.54 1.03
CA GLN A 41 -8.41 -5.33 0.54
C GLN A 41 -8.01 -5.48 -0.92
N SER A 42 -8.31 -4.46 -1.72
CA SER A 42 -7.87 -4.37 -3.12
C SER A 42 -7.71 -2.90 -3.51
N LYS A 43 -6.81 -2.62 -4.45
CA LYS A 43 -6.79 -1.35 -5.18
C LYS A 43 -7.81 -1.32 -6.33
N ASP A 44 -8.24 -2.50 -6.77
CA ASP A 44 -9.13 -2.68 -7.91
C ASP A 44 -10.59 -2.72 -7.40
N SER A 45 -11.42 -1.72 -7.74
CA SER A 45 -12.83 -1.65 -7.33
C SER A 45 -13.66 -2.80 -7.89
N SER A 46 -13.30 -3.28 -9.09
CA SER A 46 -13.88 -4.44 -9.73
C SER A 46 -13.72 -5.72 -8.90
N VAL A 47 -12.61 -5.87 -8.18
CA VAL A 47 -12.38 -7.00 -7.26
C VAL A 47 -13.26 -6.91 -6.03
N LEU A 48 -13.40 -5.74 -5.42
CA LEU A 48 -14.22 -5.58 -4.21
C LEU A 48 -15.70 -5.83 -4.48
N LYS A 49 -16.19 -5.47 -5.67
CA LYS A 49 -17.57 -5.74 -6.10
C LYS A 49 -17.89 -7.25 -6.14
N GLU A 50 -16.93 -8.13 -6.43
CA GLU A 50 -17.14 -9.58 -6.34
C GLU A 50 -17.42 -10.07 -4.91
N PHE A 51 -17.02 -9.29 -3.89
CA PHE A 51 -17.25 -9.59 -2.48
C PHE A 51 -18.38 -8.75 -1.85
N GLU A 52 -19.12 -7.94 -2.62
CA GLU A 52 -20.24 -7.08 -2.18
C GLU A 52 -21.23 -7.82 -1.27
N LYS A 53 -21.61 -9.04 -1.68
CA LYS A 53 -22.62 -9.86 -0.99
C LYS A 53 -22.04 -10.67 0.16
N SER A 54 -20.75 -10.52 0.44
CA SER A 54 -20.08 -11.18 1.56
C SER A 54 -20.33 -10.45 2.87
N ARG A 55 -19.89 -11.04 3.97
CA ARG A 55 -19.93 -10.41 5.30
C ARG A 55 -18.62 -9.73 5.67
N TYR A 56 -17.65 -9.73 4.76
CA TYR A 56 -16.33 -9.18 5.04
C TYR A 56 -16.38 -7.66 4.99
N GLU A 57 -15.48 -7.03 5.72
CA GLU A 57 -15.21 -5.61 5.52
C GLU A 57 -14.40 -5.44 4.24
N LEU A 58 -14.91 -4.63 3.33
CA LEU A 58 -14.28 -4.36 2.04
C LEU A 58 -13.49 -3.06 2.16
N VAL A 59 -12.20 -3.13 1.84
CA VAL A 59 -11.23 -2.07 2.07
C VAL A 59 -10.61 -1.65 0.74
N TYR A 60 -10.94 -0.44 0.29
CA TYR A 60 -10.38 0.14 -0.93
C TYR A 60 -9.02 0.79 -0.66
N MET A 61 -8.00 0.42 -1.44
CA MET A 61 -6.65 0.98 -1.27
C MET A 61 -6.37 2.05 -2.31
N ILE A 62 -6.14 3.28 -1.85
CA ILE A 62 -5.62 4.38 -2.65
C ILE A 62 -4.11 4.41 -2.40
N ASP A 63 -3.35 3.82 -3.32
CA ASP A 63 -1.88 3.74 -3.23
C ASP A 63 -1.19 5.02 -3.73
N ASP A 64 -1.93 5.90 -4.40
CA ASP A 64 -1.45 7.20 -4.84
C ASP A 64 -1.54 8.26 -3.74
N ASN A 65 -0.62 9.22 -3.78
CA ASN A 65 -0.69 10.39 -2.92
C ASN A 65 -1.75 11.35 -3.46
N ILE A 66 -2.73 11.70 -2.64
CA ILE A 66 -3.81 12.63 -3.02
C ILE A 66 -3.85 13.82 -2.07
N ARG A 67 -4.15 15.01 -2.58
CA ARG A 67 -4.37 16.20 -1.72
C ARG A 67 -5.81 16.34 -1.28
N ASP A 68 -6.74 15.78 -2.05
CA ASP A 68 -8.18 15.88 -1.85
C ASP A 68 -8.92 14.72 -2.57
N ILE A 69 -10.21 14.53 -2.26
CA ILE A 69 -11.12 13.57 -2.87
C ILE A 69 -12.49 14.24 -3.13
N GLU A 70 -13.02 14.09 -4.34
CA GLU A 70 -14.34 14.65 -4.68
C GLU A 70 -15.49 13.90 -3.97
N SER A 71 -16.55 14.62 -3.59
CA SER A 71 -17.72 14.01 -2.91
C SER A 71 -18.42 12.93 -3.76
N SER A 72 -18.40 13.10 -5.09
CA SER A 72 -18.88 12.10 -6.06
C SER A 72 -18.06 10.81 -5.98
N THR A 73 -16.74 10.93 -5.87
CA THR A 73 -15.80 9.82 -5.72
C THR A 73 -16.00 9.09 -4.39
N ILE A 74 -16.18 9.82 -3.28
CA ILE A 74 -16.48 9.20 -1.97
C ILE A 74 -17.77 8.37 -2.04
N SER A 75 -18.79 8.91 -2.71
CA SER A 75 -20.07 8.22 -2.91
C SER A 75 -19.92 6.95 -3.74
N GLU A 76 -19.05 6.98 -4.76
CA GLU A 76 -18.70 5.80 -5.57
C GLU A 76 -17.99 4.75 -4.72
N ILE A 77 -16.95 5.13 -3.96
CA ILE A 77 -16.20 4.20 -3.08
C ILE A 77 -17.15 3.52 -2.08
N LYS A 78 -18.06 4.29 -1.49
CA LYS A 78 -19.02 3.78 -0.52
C LYS A 78 -19.98 2.72 -1.08
N SER A 79 -20.16 2.66 -2.40
CA SER A 79 -21.00 1.64 -3.03
C SER A 79 -20.40 0.23 -2.95
N PHE A 80 -19.07 0.10 -2.79
CA PHE A 80 -18.37 -1.19 -2.81
C PHE A 80 -17.38 -1.39 -1.64
N ALA A 81 -17.14 -0.37 -0.82
CA ALA A 81 -16.22 -0.44 0.31
C ALA A 81 -16.79 0.27 1.55
N SER A 82 -16.43 -0.24 2.73
CA SER A 82 -16.73 0.39 4.03
C SER A 82 -15.50 1.02 4.68
N SER A 83 -14.32 0.83 4.08
CA SER A 83 -13.06 1.37 4.57
C SER A 83 -12.12 1.72 3.45
N VAL A 84 -11.19 2.62 3.74
CA VAL A 84 -10.19 3.12 2.80
C VAL A 84 -8.81 3.04 3.42
N ILE A 85 -7.82 2.62 2.64
CA ILE A 85 -6.40 2.72 2.97
C ILE A 85 -5.82 3.90 2.20
N LEU A 86 -5.10 4.76 2.92
CA LEU A 86 -4.40 5.92 2.37
C LEU A 86 -2.88 5.80 2.56
N THR A 87 -2.13 6.49 1.71
CA THR A 87 -0.72 6.77 1.95
C THR A 87 -0.52 7.83 3.03
N LYS A 88 0.68 7.85 3.62
CA LYS A 88 1.10 8.86 4.61
C LYS A 88 0.96 10.29 4.07
N ASN A 89 1.36 10.52 2.82
CA ASN A 89 1.32 11.83 2.15
C ASN A 89 -0.09 12.29 1.74
N SER A 90 -1.07 11.39 1.77
CA SER A 90 -2.48 11.75 1.59
C SER A 90 -3.13 12.31 2.85
N VAL A 91 -2.44 12.22 4.00
CA VAL A 91 -2.93 12.70 5.30
C VAL A 91 -2.12 13.90 5.77
N PHE A 92 -0.80 13.75 5.83
CA PHE A 92 0.13 14.86 6.08
C PHE A 92 1.00 15.03 4.85
N ARG A 93 0.89 16.18 4.19
CA ARG A 93 1.75 16.52 3.05
C ARG A 93 3.18 16.68 3.55
N SER A 94 4.12 16.15 2.78
CA SER A 94 5.54 16.35 2.98
C SER A 94 6.22 16.85 1.71
N GLU A 95 7.33 17.58 1.87
CA GLU A 95 8.23 18.05 0.81
C GLU A 95 9.67 17.79 1.30
N ASP A 96 10.47 17.00 0.55
CA ASP A 96 11.79 16.50 1.01
C ASP A 96 11.77 15.95 2.46
N ASP A 97 10.75 15.14 2.77
CA ASP A 97 10.49 14.55 4.09
C ASP A 97 10.22 15.56 5.23
N PHE A 98 9.91 16.83 4.94
CA PHE A 98 9.40 17.77 5.94
C PHE A 98 7.88 17.88 5.88
N LEU A 99 7.19 17.82 7.01
CA LEU A 99 5.74 18.03 7.04
C LEU A 99 5.41 19.48 6.73
N VAL A 100 4.66 19.72 5.65
CA VAL A 100 4.25 21.07 5.22
C VAL A 100 2.79 21.38 5.54
N GLY A 101 1.97 20.36 5.81
CA GLY A 101 0.57 20.57 6.17
C GLY A 101 -0.24 19.28 6.32
N LYS A 102 -1.50 19.43 6.74
CA LYS A 102 -2.48 18.36 6.90
C LYS A 102 -3.59 18.51 5.86
N THR A 103 -4.02 17.41 5.24
CA THR A 103 -5.17 17.38 4.33
C THR A 103 -6.48 17.16 5.10
N ASP A 104 -7.63 17.39 4.44
CA ASP A 104 -8.95 17.09 4.99
C ASP A 104 -9.55 15.76 4.49
N VAL A 105 -8.76 14.95 3.76
CA VAL A 105 -9.19 13.67 3.16
C VAL A 105 -9.77 12.73 4.21
N VAL A 106 -9.08 12.58 5.36
CA VAL A 106 -9.55 11.71 6.45
C VAL A 106 -10.91 12.17 6.97
N GLN A 107 -11.08 13.48 7.18
CA GLN A 107 -12.34 14.06 7.66
C GLN A 107 -13.48 13.87 6.65
N LYS A 108 -13.21 14.04 5.35
CA LYS A 108 -14.19 13.83 4.27
C LYS A 108 -14.67 12.38 4.22
N LEU A 109 -13.75 11.42 4.34
CA LEU A 109 -14.07 9.98 4.38
C LEU A 109 -14.89 9.62 5.63
N HIS A 110 -14.49 10.10 6.81
CA HIS A 110 -15.24 9.88 8.06
C HIS A 110 -16.64 10.48 8.01
N SER A 111 -16.80 11.68 7.44
CA SER A 111 -18.10 12.34 7.26
C SER A 111 -19.07 11.51 6.40
N SER A 112 -18.54 10.57 5.61
CA SER A 112 -19.32 9.63 4.79
C SER A 112 -19.45 8.23 5.41
N ASN A 113 -18.98 8.04 6.65
CA ASN A 113 -18.92 6.76 7.38
C ASN A 113 -17.98 5.71 6.76
N LEU A 114 -16.86 6.14 6.18
CA LEU A 114 -15.77 5.25 5.78
C LEU A 114 -14.67 5.26 6.84
N SER A 115 -14.30 4.09 7.35
CA SER A 115 -13.11 3.98 8.22
C SER A 115 -11.83 4.17 7.41
N VAL A 116 -10.83 4.81 8.01
CA VAL A 116 -9.58 5.19 7.34
C VAL A 116 -8.41 4.51 8.02
N TYR A 117 -7.69 3.70 7.24
CA TYR A 117 -6.42 3.11 7.62
C TYR A 117 -5.29 3.81 6.85
N VAL A 118 -4.10 3.87 7.44
CA VAL A 118 -2.92 4.42 6.76
C VAL A 118 -1.82 3.37 6.72
N GLN A 119 -1.17 3.24 5.57
CA GLN A 119 -0.18 2.19 5.32
C GLN A 119 1.28 2.65 5.36
N ARG A 120 2.16 1.66 5.48
CA ARG A 120 3.63 1.77 5.42
C ARG A 120 4.22 2.63 6.54
N PHE A 121 3.76 2.38 7.78
CA PHE A 121 4.51 2.83 8.96
C PHE A 121 5.70 1.90 9.15
N ASN A 122 6.88 2.52 9.20
CA ASN A 122 8.17 1.84 9.17
C ASN A 122 8.98 2.27 10.40
N ASN A 123 9.92 1.43 10.81
CA ASN A 123 10.82 1.76 11.93
C ASN A 123 12.18 2.23 11.45
N GLU A 124 12.52 1.98 10.18
CA GLU A 124 13.83 2.26 9.63
C GLU A 124 14.13 3.77 9.69
N PHE A 125 15.40 4.07 9.97
CA PHE A 125 15.91 5.43 9.86
C PHE A 125 15.72 5.93 8.43
N VAL A 126 15.32 7.20 8.28
CA VAL A 126 14.88 7.88 7.04
C VAL A 126 13.55 7.43 6.42
N SER A 127 12.69 6.70 7.15
CA SER A 127 11.36 6.30 6.61
C SER A 127 10.19 7.20 7.05
N GLN A 128 10.41 8.09 8.01
CA GLN A 128 9.44 9.06 8.50
C GLN A 128 9.89 10.48 8.18
N ALA A 129 8.93 11.41 8.15
CA ALA A 129 9.24 12.82 8.03
C ALA A 129 10.15 13.29 9.18
N TRP A 130 11.04 14.24 8.90
CA TRP A 130 12.03 14.76 9.84
C TRP A 130 11.40 15.32 11.12
N ASP A 131 10.19 15.87 11.01
CA ASP A 131 9.42 16.41 12.13
C ASP A 131 9.13 15.36 13.22
N PHE A 132 9.20 14.06 12.89
CA PHE A 132 8.99 12.97 13.85
C PHE A 132 10.26 12.52 14.57
N PHE A 133 11.42 13.14 14.33
CA PHE A 133 12.70 12.80 14.98
C PHE A 133 13.03 11.30 14.93
N PRO A 134 13.02 10.71 13.73
CA PRO A 134 12.99 9.25 13.50
C PRO A 134 12.24 8.36 14.51
N ASP A 135 11.20 8.88 15.18
CA ASP A 135 10.44 8.12 16.19
C ASP A 135 9.09 7.65 15.60
N SER A 136 9.04 6.35 15.30
CA SER A 136 7.85 5.67 14.80
C SER A 136 6.64 5.75 15.75
N SER A 137 6.85 5.85 17.07
CA SER A 137 5.74 6.03 18.02
C SER A 137 5.19 7.45 17.98
N VAL A 138 6.04 8.45 17.76
CA VAL A 138 5.62 9.85 17.56
C VAL A 138 4.86 10.00 16.24
N GLU A 139 5.34 9.37 15.16
CA GLU A 139 4.62 9.31 13.89
C GLU A 139 3.23 8.70 14.07
N ILE A 140 3.14 7.48 14.61
CA ILE A 140 1.85 6.81 14.87
C ILE A 140 0.93 7.68 15.75
N ASN A 141 1.48 8.34 16.78
CA ASN A 141 0.72 9.26 17.63
C ASN A 141 0.08 10.38 16.83
N ASN A 142 0.86 11.01 15.94
CA ASN A 142 0.38 12.15 15.16
C ASN A 142 -0.77 11.74 14.23
N TYR A 143 -0.64 10.60 13.56
CA TYR A 143 -1.70 10.09 12.69
C TYR A 143 -2.97 9.71 13.47
N ILE A 144 -2.85 9.12 14.66
CA ILE A 144 -4.02 8.72 15.45
C ILE A 144 -4.67 9.92 16.15
N VAL A 145 -3.90 10.80 16.78
CA VAL A 145 -4.43 11.87 17.63
C VAL A 145 -4.79 13.13 16.83
N VAL A 146 -4.02 13.46 15.79
CA VAL A 146 -4.22 14.70 15.01
C VAL A 146 -5.01 14.43 13.74
N ALA A 147 -4.68 13.37 12.99
CA ALA A 147 -5.44 13.03 11.79
C ALA A 147 -6.70 12.20 12.10
N GLY A 148 -6.72 11.47 13.22
CA GLY A 148 -7.90 10.73 13.66
C GLY A 148 -8.10 9.38 12.96
N ILE A 149 -7.05 8.79 12.39
CA ILE A 149 -7.18 7.53 11.62
C ILE A 149 -7.64 6.36 12.50
N ASP A 150 -8.33 5.39 11.90
CA ASP A 150 -8.89 4.23 12.60
C ASP A 150 -7.89 3.09 12.80
N GLY A 151 -6.81 3.06 12.02
CA GLY A 151 -5.76 2.06 12.20
C GLY A 151 -4.53 2.26 11.32
N VAL A 152 -3.45 1.60 11.73
CA VAL A 152 -2.16 1.62 11.03
C VAL A 152 -1.91 0.26 10.37
N ILE A 153 -1.34 0.28 9.16
CA ILE A 153 -0.82 -0.89 8.46
C ILE A 153 0.70 -0.75 8.42
N THR A 154 1.39 -1.77 8.95
CA THR A 154 2.82 -1.73 9.21
C THR A 154 3.41 -3.13 9.15
N ASP A 155 4.65 -3.22 8.66
CA ASP A 155 5.49 -4.42 8.75
C ASP A 155 6.18 -4.55 10.13
N PHE A 156 5.99 -3.55 10.99
CA PHE A 156 6.51 -3.46 12.36
C PHE A 156 5.39 -3.57 13.41
N PRO A 157 4.64 -4.69 13.47
CA PRO A 157 3.47 -4.81 14.34
C PRO A 157 3.81 -4.67 15.82
N ARG A 158 5.06 -4.94 16.23
CA ARG A 158 5.51 -4.75 17.61
C ARG A 158 5.48 -3.28 18.02
N THR A 159 5.85 -2.37 17.13
CA THR A 159 5.80 -0.91 17.39
C THR A 159 4.37 -0.46 17.60
N ALA A 160 3.49 -0.74 16.64
CA ALA A 160 2.07 -0.38 16.72
C ALA A 160 1.38 -0.99 17.94
N ALA A 161 1.68 -2.26 18.28
CA ALA A 161 1.14 -2.91 19.46
C ALA A 161 1.66 -2.28 20.77
N THR A 162 2.91 -1.84 20.80
CA THR A 162 3.50 -1.16 21.96
C THR A 162 2.87 0.21 22.15
N TYR A 163 2.74 1.00 21.07
CA TYR A 163 2.02 2.27 21.08
C TYR A 163 0.59 2.09 21.60
N ARG A 164 -0.18 1.14 21.04
CA ARG A 164 -1.58 0.91 21.44
C ARG A 164 -1.73 0.51 22.91
N ARG A 165 -0.75 -0.19 23.49
CA ARG A 165 -0.74 -0.61 24.89
C ARG A 165 -0.17 0.46 25.82
N ASN A 166 0.29 1.59 25.29
CA ASN A 166 0.87 2.66 26.08
C ASN A 166 -0.20 3.27 27.01
N ARG A 167 0.04 3.20 28.32
CA ARG A 167 -0.89 3.70 29.35
C ARG A 167 -1.06 5.22 29.29
N CYS A 168 -0.09 5.95 28.75
CA CYS A 168 -0.13 7.40 28.62
C CYS A 168 -1.27 7.87 27.69
N LEU A 169 -1.73 7.01 26.77
CA LEU A 169 -2.88 7.30 25.90
C LEU A 169 -4.18 7.56 26.66
N GLY A 170 -4.34 6.95 27.84
CA GLY A 170 -5.52 7.10 28.69
C GLY A 170 -5.43 8.26 29.70
N TYR A 171 -4.33 9.01 29.72
CA TYR A 171 -4.16 10.09 30.70
C TYR A 171 -4.94 11.33 30.27
N LYS A 172 -5.65 11.96 31.23
CA LYS A 172 -6.33 13.25 31.00
C LYS A 172 -5.35 14.35 30.62
N HIS A 173 -4.19 14.36 31.27
CA HIS A 173 -3.07 15.25 30.95
C HIS A 173 -1.95 14.39 30.39
N ARG A 174 -1.74 14.48 29.08
CA ARG A 174 -0.71 13.71 28.40
C ARG A 174 0.68 14.31 28.67
N PRO A 175 1.70 13.49 28.93
CA PRO A 175 3.07 13.99 29.09
C PRO A 175 3.53 14.76 27.85
N LEU A 176 4.45 15.72 28.03
CA LEU A 176 4.94 16.58 26.95
C LEU A 176 5.58 15.80 25.79
N TYR A 177 6.26 14.68 26.07
CA TYR A 177 6.83 13.81 25.04
C TYR A 177 5.77 13.09 24.19
N PHE A 178 4.50 13.20 24.55
CA PHE A 178 3.36 12.66 23.81
C PHE A 178 2.57 13.76 23.08
N SER A 179 3.02 15.01 23.18
CA SER A 179 2.45 16.11 22.42
C SER A 179 2.59 15.82 20.93
N PRO A 180 1.51 16.00 20.13
CA PRO A 180 1.61 15.83 18.70
C PRO A 180 2.57 16.84 18.06
N VAL A 181 3.07 16.48 16.90
CA VAL A 181 3.98 17.30 16.12
C VAL A 181 3.17 18.27 15.27
N GLU A 182 3.51 19.55 15.35
CA GLU A 182 2.89 20.58 14.53
C GLU A 182 3.45 20.53 13.10
N THR A 183 2.58 20.41 12.10
CA THR A 183 2.97 20.45 10.69
C THR A 183 3.59 21.80 10.35
N GLY A 184 4.75 21.80 9.70
CA GLY A 184 5.47 23.02 9.33
C GLY A 184 6.23 23.66 10.50
N GLY A 185 6.19 23.08 11.70
CA GLY A 185 6.91 23.59 12.86
C GLY A 185 8.43 23.57 12.65
N PHE A 186 8.97 22.50 12.07
CA PHE A 186 10.40 22.39 11.82
C PHE A 186 10.90 23.40 10.77
N LEU A 187 10.08 23.65 9.75
CA LEU A 187 10.37 24.61 8.67
C LEU A 187 10.59 26.03 9.18
N GLN A 188 9.92 26.42 10.27
CA GLN A 188 10.05 27.76 10.86
C GLN A 188 11.47 28.05 11.40
N PHE A 189 12.24 27.01 11.71
CA PHE A 189 13.61 27.12 12.22
C PHE A 189 14.68 27.01 11.11
N MET A 190 14.28 26.70 9.89
CA MET A 190 15.20 26.54 8.76
C MET A 190 15.55 27.90 8.14
N ALA A 191 16.81 28.05 7.72
CA ALA A 191 17.20 29.18 6.90
C ALA A 191 16.48 29.11 5.55
N ARG A 192 16.07 30.26 4.99
CA ARG A 192 15.28 30.29 3.74
C ARG A 192 15.93 29.54 2.58
N GLN A 193 17.25 29.59 2.47
CA GLN A 193 17.99 28.88 1.41
C GLN A 193 18.06 27.35 1.59
N LEU A 194 17.66 26.84 2.75
CA LEU A 194 17.63 25.40 3.07
C LEU A 194 16.21 24.84 3.09
N LEU A 195 15.19 25.68 2.93
CA LEU A 195 13.81 25.20 2.85
C LEU A 195 13.67 24.23 1.69
N PRO A 196 12.88 23.15 1.86
CA PRO A 196 12.63 22.22 0.78
C PRO A 196 12.02 22.95 -0.42
N PRO A 197 12.37 22.56 -1.65
CA PRO A 197 11.76 23.13 -2.83
C PRO A 197 10.28 22.75 -2.85
N ALA A 198 9.42 23.71 -3.23
CA ALA A 198 8.00 23.43 -3.37
C ALA A 198 7.76 22.35 -4.44
N GLU A 199 7.14 21.25 -4.03
CA GLU A 199 6.80 20.15 -4.93
C GLU A 199 5.49 20.39 -5.68
N THR A 200 5.28 19.66 -6.77
CA THR A 200 4.00 19.70 -7.49
C THR A 200 2.90 19.16 -6.58
N PRO A 201 1.76 19.87 -6.45
CA PRO A 201 0.68 19.39 -5.61
C PRO A 201 0.17 18.02 -6.04
N ASN A 202 -0.06 17.13 -5.07
CA ASN A 202 -0.69 15.83 -5.31
C ASN A 202 -2.05 15.99 -6.01
N PRO A 203 -2.47 15.01 -6.84
CA PRO A 203 -3.76 15.05 -7.53
C PRO A 203 -4.96 15.03 -6.57
N ILE A 204 -6.13 15.38 -7.11
CA ILE A 204 -7.43 15.19 -6.45
C ILE A 204 -8.03 13.89 -6.98
N LEU A 205 -8.49 13.02 -6.10
CA LEU A 205 -9.10 11.75 -6.51
C LEU A 205 -10.51 11.98 -7.07
N SER A 206 -10.67 11.67 -8.35
CA SER A 206 -11.90 11.84 -9.12
C SER A 206 -12.58 10.51 -9.40
N LYS A 207 -13.80 10.56 -9.94
CA LYS A 207 -14.58 9.35 -10.22
C LYS A 207 -13.91 8.43 -11.25
N SER A 208 -13.23 8.98 -12.25
CA SER A 208 -12.53 8.19 -13.27
C SER A 208 -11.38 7.37 -12.71
N ASP A 209 -10.84 7.77 -11.55
CA ASP A 209 -9.71 7.09 -10.91
C ASP A 209 -10.15 5.85 -10.09
N VAL A 210 -11.46 5.68 -9.91
CA VAL A 210 -12.05 4.61 -9.08
C VAL A 210 -12.91 3.66 -9.91
N VAL A 211 -13.54 4.16 -10.98
CA VAL A 211 -14.42 3.35 -11.82
C VAL A 211 -13.59 2.50 -12.78
N GLU A 212 -13.70 1.19 -12.61
CA GLU A 212 -13.03 0.20 -13.43
C GLU A 212 -13.99 -0.58 -14.33
N PRO A 213 -13.49 -1.12 -15.46
CA PRO A 213 -14.22 -2.13 -16.21
C PRO A 213 -14.43 -3.41 -15.39
N PRO A 214 -15.41 -4.26 -15.76
CA PRO A 214 -15.58 -5.58 -15.16
C PRO A 214 -14.33 -6.45 -15.30
N LEU A 215 -14.13 -7.37 -14.34
CA LEU A 215 -13.02 -8.30 -14.39
C LEU A 215 -13.13 -9.22 -15.62
N PRO A 216 -12.00 -9.53 -16.27
CA PRO A 216 -11.98 -10.49 -17.36
C PRO A 216 -12.29 -11.91 -16.85
N PRO A 217 -12.87 -12.78 -17.69
CA PRO A 217 -13.02 -14.19 -17.35
C PRO A 217 -11.64 -14.86 -17.21
N VAL A 218 -11.55 -15.90 -16.38
CA VAL A 218 -10.31 -16.67 -16.23
C VAL A 218 -10.01 -17.43 -17.52
N ALA A 219 -8.84 -17.18 -18.10
CA ALA A 219 -8.41 -17.79 -19.35
C ALA A 219 -8.22 -19.30 -19.20
N LYS A 220 -8.64 -20.06 -20.21
CA LYS A 220 -8.30 -21.49 -20.32
C LYS A 220 -6.96 -21.61 -21.04
N ILE A 221 -5.87 -21.68 -20.27
CA ILE A 221 -4.56 -21.97 -20.85
C ILE A 221 -4.47 -23.47 -21.05
N THR A 222 -4.57 -23.91 -22.31
CA THR A 222 -4.24 -25.29 -22.67
C THR A 222 -2.71 -25.39 -22.63
N PRO A 223 -2.11 -26.39 -21.97
CA PRO A 223 -0.68 -26.63 -22.11
C PRO A 223 -0.37 -26.79 -23.60
N ALA A 224 0.66 -26.11 -24.09
CA ALA A 224 1.17 -26.38 -25.43
C ALA A 224 1.52 -27.87 -25.48
N GLY A 225 0.68 -28.65 -26.17
CA GLY A 225 0.95 -30.04 -26.44
C GLY A 225 2.26 -30.10 -27.21
N ASN A 226 3.11 -31.05 -26.85
CA ASN A 226 4.17 -31.50 -27.73
C ASN A 226 3.51 -32.05 -29.01
N GLU A 227 3.21 -31.18 -29.96
CA GLU A 227 2.88 -31.59 -31.32
C GLU A 227 4.18 -31.97 -32.01
N SER A 228 4.56 -33.23 -31.82
CA SER A 228 5.38 -33.95 -32.79
C SER A 228 4.58 -34.08 -34.08
N THR A 229 4.74 -33.11 -34.98
CA THR A 229 4.40 -33.26 -36.40
C THR A 229 5.68 -33.60 -37.15
N THR A 230 5.83 -34.88 -37.46
CA THR A 230 6.61 -35.34 -38.60
C THR A 230 5.93 -34.82 -39.87
N ASP A 231 6.56 -33.89 -40.57
CA ASP A 231 6.63 -33.92 -42.03
C ASP A 231 7.74 -33.00 -42.55
N ALA A 232 8.45 -33.51 -43.55
CA ALA A 232 9.74 -33.03 -44.02
C ALA A 232 9.64 -31.82 -44.97
N SER A 233 10.63 -30.93 -44.90
CA SER A 233 11.04 -30.09 -46.04
C SER A 233 12.53 -29.73 -45.95
N PRO A 234 13.22 -29.48 -47.08
CA PRO A 234 14.64 -29.76 -47.23
C PRO A 234 15.57 -28.62 -46.80
N ILE A 235 16.71 -29.04 -46.25
CA ILE A 235 18.08 -28.50 -46.40
C ILE A 235 18.21 -26.99 -46.61
N GLY A 236 18.66 -26.33 -45.53
CA GLY A 236 19.33 -25.03 -45.55
C GLY A 236 20.22 -24.90 -44.32
N GLN A 237 21.42 -25.49 -44.37
CA GLN A 237 22.42 -25.45 -43.29
C GLN A 237 22.93 -24.02 -43.06
N SER A 238 22.98 -23.61 -41.80
CA SER A 238 24.17 -22.98 -41.24
C SER A 238 24.20 -23.22 -39.73
N SER A 239 25.00 -24.21 -39.32
CA SER A 239 25.34 -24.45 -37.91
C SER A 239 26.27 -23.37 -37.41
N VAL A 240 26.01 -22.80 -36.23
CA VAL A 240 27.10 -22.31 -35.36
C VAL A 240 26.96 -23.01 -34.02
N VAL A 241 28.01 -23.78 -33.73
CA VAL A 241 28.20 -24.65 -32.59
C VAL A 241 28.47 -23.84 -31.32
N ALA A 242 28.10 -24.45 -30.20
CA ALA A 242 28.35 -24.06 -28.82
C ALA A 242 29.74 -23.49 -28.53
N GLY A 243 29.78 -22.52 -27.60
CA GLY A 243 30.98 -22.07 -26.94
C GLY A 243 30.71 -21.85 -25.45
N ILE A 244 30.81 -22.93 -24.67
CA ILE A 244 30.94 -22.87 -23.21
C ILE A 244 32.37 -22.40 -22.93
N LEU A 245 32.56 -21.27 -22.24
CA LEU A 245 33.87 -20.90 -21.71
C LEU A 245 33.74 -20.49 -20.24
N THR A 246 33.93 -21.48 -19.38
CA THR A 246 34.30 -21.34 -17.98
C THR A 246 35.60 -20.55 -17.84
N CYS A 247 35.62 -19.53 -16.97
CA CYS A 247 36.88 -19.08 -16.37
C CYS A 247 36.64 -18.63 -14.93
N CYS A 248 37.02 -19.50 -13.99
CA CYS A 248 37.14 -19.22 -12.57
C CYS A 248 38.57 -18.76 -12.24
N LEU A 249 38.64 -17.90 -11.21
CA LEU A 249 39.79 -17.54 -10.37
C LEU A 249 41.03 -16.90 -11.02
N THR A 250 41.39 -15.72 -10.53
CA THR A 250 42.54 -15.58 -9.63
C THR A 250 42.39 -14.36 -8.72
N ILE A 251 42.63 -14.58 -7.43
CA ILE A 251 42.82 -13.57 -6.38
C ILE A 251 44.28 -13.16 -6.42
N LEU A 252 44.59 -11.87 -6.40
CA LEU A 252 45.87 -11.38 -5.88
C LEU A 252 45.66 -10.01 -5.20
N LEU A 253 45.94 -10.02 -3.90
CA LEU A 253 46.08 -8.88 -3.00
C LEU A 253 47.22 -7.95 -3.44
N ALA A 254 47.01 -6.66 -3.32
CA ALA A 254 48.07 -5.72 -2.97
C ALA A 254 47.46 -4.59 -2.14
N ASP A 255 47.68 -4.67 -0.83
CA ASP A 255 47.59 -3.53 0.07
C ASP A 255 48.63 -2.47 -0.31
N LEU A 256 48.31 -1.25 0.14
CA LEU A 256 49.23 -0.23 0.64
C LEU A 256 49.53 0.98 -0.30
N VAL A 257 49.20 2.17 0.24
CA VAL A 257 49.96 3.45 0.19
C VAL A 257 49.45 4.56 -0.75
N ILE A 258 48.78 5.55 -0.12
CA ILE A 258 48.90 7.03 -0.30
C ILE A 258 48.23 7.61 -1.57
N PHE A 259 47.28 8.55 -1.51
CA PHE A 259 47.18 9.80 -0.74
C PHE A 259 45.73 10.07 -0.28
#